data_AF-A0A357MCI1-F1
#
_entry.id   AF-A0A357MCI1-F1
#
_cell.length_a   1.000
_cell.length_b   1.000
_cell.length_c   1.000
_cell.angle_alpha   90.00
_cell.angle_beta   90.00
_cell.angle_gamma   90.00
#
_symmetry.space_group_name_H-M   'P 1'
#
loop_
_entity.id
_entity.type
_entity.pdbx_description
1 polymer ?
#
loop_
_entity_poly.entity_id
_entity_poly.type
_entity_poly.pdbx_seq_one_letter_code
_entity_poly.pdbx_strand_id
1 'polypeptide(L)' 'MSKLKVYQYPKCSTCRSAVKWLQAQGHELELQHIAEQPPTVEELRELLANSGLELKKFFNTSGE' A
#
# COMPACT_ATOMS: atom_id res chain seq x y z
N MET A 1 -17.04 -9.86 -0.73
CA MET A 1 -16.41 -8.65 -0.16
C MET A 1 -15.04 -9.07 0.33
N SER A 2 -13.99 -8.49 -0.22
CA SER A 2 -12.61 -8.88 0.12
C SER A 2 -12.02 -7.85 1.07
N LYS A 3 -11.42 -8.33 2.17
CA LYS A 3 -10.64 -7.50 3.08
C LYS A 3 -9.27 -7.23 2.44
N LEU A 4 -8.92 -5.97 2.24
CA LEU A 4 -7.67 -5.54 1.62
C LEU A 4 -6.76 -4.92 2.66
N LYS A 5 -5.51 -5.37 2.70
CA LYS A 5 -4.45 -4.75 3.49
C LYS A 5 -3.82 -3.62 2.67
N VAL A 6 -3.84 -2.41 3.20
CA VAL A 6 -3.35 -1.21 2.52
C VAL A 6 -2.25 -0.55 3.35
N TYR A 7 -1.02 -0.64 2.85
CA TYR A 7 0.11 0.09 3.41
C TYR A 7 0.03 1.56 2.97
N GLN A 8 -0.09 2.46 3.92
CA GLN A 8 -0.30 3.88 3.65
C GLN A 8 0.44 4.77 4.64
N TYR A 9 0.66 6.01 4.25
CA TYR A 9 1.15 7.06 5.14
C TYR A 9 0.02 8.07 5.38
N PRO A 10 -0.49 8.24 6.62
CA PRO A 10 -1.68 9.06 6.90
C PRO A 10 -1.56 10.52 6.41
N LYS A 11 -0.35 11.08 6.44
CA LYS A 11 -0.10 12.46 5.97
C LYS A 11 -0.05 12.57 4.44
N CYS A 12 0.09 11.47 3.71
CA CYS A 12 0.13 11.46 2.26
C CYS A 12 -1.27 11.68 1.65
N SER A 13 -1.40 12.72 0.82
CA SER A 13 -2.67 13.08 0.17
C SER A 13 -3.14 12.02 -0.85
N THR A 14 -2.23 11.46 -1.63
CA THR A 14 -2.55 10.41 -2.63
C THR A 14 -2.99 9.12 -1.94
N CYS A 15 -2.38 8.74 -0.83
CA CYS A 15 -2.82 7.61 -0.01
C CYS A 15 -4.26 7.78 0.47
N ARG A 16 -4.62 8.95 1.01
CA ARG A 16 -6.00 9.22 1.47
C ARG A 16 -7.02 9.13 0.34
N SER A 17 -6.68 9.62 -0.86
CA SER A 17 -7.54 9.49 -2.03
C SER A 17 -7.73 8.03 -2.46
N ALA A 18 -6.66 7.23 -2.46
CA ALA A 18 -6.72 5.81 -2.78
C ALA A 18 -7.58 5.02 -1.78
N VAL A 19 -7.42 5.27 -0.47
CA VAL A 19 -8.26 4.65 0.58
C VAL A 19 -9.73 4.97 0.36
N LYS A 20 -10.09 6.24 0.13
CA LYS A 20 -11.48 6.63 -0.13
C LYS A 20 -12.06 5.95 -1.37
N TRP A 21 -11.27 5.85 -2.44
CA TRP A 21 -11.70 5.17 -3.66
C TRP A 21 -11.99 3.69 -3.39
N LEU A 22 -11.08 2.99 -2.70
CA LEU A 22 -11.25 1.58 -2.35
C LEU A 22 -12.45 1.35 -1.40
N GLN A 23 -12.68 2.24 -0.42
CA GLN A 23 -13.86 2.17 0.45
C GLN A 23 -15.15 2.40 -0.35
N ALA A 24 -15.15 3.34 -1.30
CA ALA A 24 -16.30 3.60 -2.17
C ALA A 24 -16.65 2.43 -3.09
N GLN A 25 -15.67 1.58 -3.43
CA GLN A 25 -15.89 0.31 -4.14
C GLN A 25 -16.48 -0.80 -3.23
N GLY A 26 -16.66 -0.54 -1.92
CA GLY A 26 -17.23 -1.51 -0.97
C GLY A 26 -16.22 -2.53 -0.45
N HIS A 27 -14.91 -2.25 -0.56
CA HIS A 27 -13.87 -3.07 0.07
C HIS A 27 -13.71 -2.73 1.55
N GLU A 28 -13.52 -3.76 2.37
CA GLU A 28 -13.08 -3.58 3.76
C GLU A 28 -11.56 -3.37 3.76
N LEU A 29 -11.09 -2.27 4.36
CA LEU A 29 -9.67 -1.91 4.32
C LEU A 29 -9.03 -1.99 5.69
N GLU A 30 -7.95 -2.73 5.77
CA GLU A 30 -7.01 -2.73 6.89
C GLU A 30 -5.86 -1.76 6.55
N LEU A 31 -5.88 -0.59 7.18
CA LEU A 31 -4.88 0.44 6.95
C LEU A 31 -3.67 0.22 7.86
N GLN A 32 -2.50 0.01 7.27
CA GLN A 32 -1.24 -0.16 8.01
C GLN A 32 -0.30 1.01 7.73
N HIS A 33 0.27 1.59 8.79
CA HIS A 33 1.18 2.73 8.67
C HIS A 33 2.54 2.26 8.15
N ILE A 34 2.86 2.51 6.88
CA ILE A 34 4.05 1.95 6.22
C ILE A 34 5.37 2.36 6.88
N ALA A 35 5.45 3.53 7.53
CA ALA A 35 6.67 3.97 8.20
C ALA A 35 6.84 3.46 9.64
N GLU A 36 5.75 3.02 10.30
CA GLU A 36 5.81 2.51 11.68
C GLU A 36 5.80 0.99 11.69
N GLN A 37 5.03 0.40 10.78
CA GLN A 37 4.85 -1.03 10.60
C GLN A 37 5.08 -1.36 9.11
N PRO A 38 6.33 -1.32 8.64
CA PRO A 38 6.64 -1.69 7.26
C PRO A 38 6.31 -3.17 7.00
N PRO A 39 6.05 -3.54 5.74
CA PRO A 39 5.94 -4.95 5.36
C PRO A 39 7.26 -5.67 5.64
N THR A 40 7.15 -6.95 6.00
CA THR A 40 8.32 -7.82 6.12
C THR A 40 8.98 -8.06 4.75
N VAL A 41 10.22 -8.53 4.75
CA VAL A 41 10.95 -8.86 3.50
C VAL A 41 10.22 -9.94 2.70
N GLU A 42 9.59 -10.89 3.39
CA GLU A 42 8.81 -11.97 2.77
C GLU A 42 7.55 -11.41 2.11
N GLU A 43 6.76 -10.61 2.83
CA GLU A 43 5.57 -9.94 2.27
C GLU A 43 5.95 -9.05 1.06
N LEU A 44 7.05 -8.31 1.13
CA LEU A 44 7.49 -7.45 0.03
C LEU A 44 7.88 -8.26 -1.21
N ARG A 45 8.51 -9.43 -1.04
CA ARG A 45 8.84 -10.34 -2.16
C ARG A 45 7.58 -10.89 -2.82
N GLU A 46 6.58 -11.27 -2.05
CA GLU A 46 5.29 -11.73 -2.57
C GLU A 46 4.56 -10.61 -3.31
N LEU A 47 4.53 -9.41 -2.75
CA LEU A 47 3.93 -8.23 -3.40
C LEU A 47 4.62 -7.90 -4.73
N LEU A 48 5.96 -7.96 -4.76
CA LEU A 48 6.74 -7.74 -5.98
C LEU A 48 6.41 -8.78 -7.05
N ALA A 49 6.43 -10.07 -6.68
CA ALA A 49 6.12 -11.17 -7.59
C ALA A 49 4.69 -11.07 -8.16
N ASN A 50 3.71 -10.74 -7.31
CA ASN A 50 2.31 -10.60 -7.72
C ASN A 50 2.03 -9.34 -8.55
N SER A 51 2.83 -8.28 -8.38
CA SER A 51 2.61 -7.02 -9.09
C SER A 51 3.00 -7.06 -10.57
N GLY A 52 3.96 -7.93 -10.93
CA GLY A 52 4.58 -7.92 -12.26
C GLY A 52 5.35 -6.63 -12.57
N LEU A 53 5.62 -5.78 -11.56
CA LEU A 53 6.34 -4.52 -11.71
C LEU A 53 7.83 -4.71 -11.39
N GLU A 54 8.65 -3.84 -11.99
CA GLU A 54 10.07 -3.76 -11.64
C GLU A 54 10.27 -3.26 -10.21
N LEU A 55 11.28 -3.79 -9.53
CA LEU A 55 11.61 -3.44 -8.14
C LEU A 55 11.73 -1.92 -7.92
N LYS A 56 12.26 -1.17 -8.90
CA LYS A 56 12.41 0.28 -8.83
C LYS A 56 11.08 1.02 -8.61
N LYS A 57 9.95 0.46 -9.05
CA LYS A 57 8.60 1.05 -8.88
C LYS A 57 8.09 1.00 -7.45
N PHE A 58 8.68 0.16 -6.59
CA PHE A 58 8.35 0.09 -5.16
C PHE A 58 9.10 1.14 -4.33
N PHE A 59 10.10 1.80 -4.91
CA PHE A 59 10.82 2.87 -4.22
C PHE A 59 10.06 4.19 -4.36
N ASN A 60 9.92 4.89 -3.24
CA ASN A 60 9.42 6.27 -3.24
C ASN A 60 10.53 7.20 -3.74
N THR A 61 10.58 7.46 -5.06
CA THR A 61 11.59 8.34 -5.68
C THR A 61 11.40 9.83 -5.38
N SER A 62 10.25 10.20 -4.83
CA SER A 62 9.93 11.59 -4.47
C SER A 62 9.98 11.83 -2.96
N GLY A 63 10.35 10.81 -2.18
CA GLY A 63 10.63 10.95 -0.76
C GLY A 63 12.01 11.55 -0.54
N GLU A 64 12.10 12.42 0.46
CA GLU A 64 13.37 12.90 1.01
C GLU A 64 14.00 11.85 1.94
#